data_AF-A0A166BTW6-F1
#
_entry.id   AF-A0A166BTW6-F1
#
_cell.length_a   1.000
_cell.length_b   1.000
_cell.length_c   1.000
_cell.angle_alpha   90.00
_cell.angle_beta   90.00
_cell.angle_gamma   90.00
#
_symmetry.space_group_name_H-M   'P 1'
#
loop_
_entity.id
_entity.type
_entity.pdbx_description
1 polymer ?
#
loop_
_entity_poly.entity_id
_entity_poly.type
_entity_poly.pdbx_seq_one_letter_code
_entity_poly.pdbx_strand_id
1 'polypeptide(L)'
;MGWFDDNHPMGQAAEDRMNDAIDGMSKWQKDPPKATSSRPPKRVERPGAEWDATKWRTTRYTQGDTCNKTRAKSFWLLTDGDLAPLEWRRAMNNAGYNTVKEYRTKEVEAASWGKHGGPGGLKVA
;
A
#
# COMPACT_ATOMS: atom_id res chain seq x y z
N MET A 1 5.60 -78.94 33.16
CA MET A 1 4.42 -78.85 32.27
C MET A 1 3.79 -77.47 32.46
N GLY A 2 3.45 -76.77 31.36
CA GLY A 2 2.84 -75.43 31.31
C GLY A 2 3.88 -74.31 31.21
N TRP A 3 4.28 -73.77 30.05
CA TRP A 3 3.53 -73.02 29.02
C TRP A 3 2.74 -71.85 29.62
N PHE A 4 3.25 -70.62 29.50
CA PHE A 4 2.76 -69.61 28.54
C PHE A 4 3.62 -68.34 28.60
N ASP A 5 4.14 -67.98 27.43
CA ASP A 5 4.60 -66.65 27.03
C ASP A 5 3.50 -65.61 27.27
N ASP A 6 3.83 -64.48 27.91
CA ASP A 6 3.02 -63.26 27.83
C ASP A 6 3.93 -62.07 27.49
N ASN A 7 4.36 -62.10 26.24
CA ASN A 7 5.10 -61.05 25.56
C ASN A 7 4.09 -59.93 25.23
N HIS A 8 3.94 -58.96 26.13
CA HIS A 8 3.09 -57.80 25.94
C HIS A 8 3.77 -56.79 24.99
N PRO A 9 3.23 -56.50 23.79
CA PRO A 9 3.68 -55.38 22.96
C PRO A 9 3.13 -54.07 23.54
N MET A 10 3.85 -53.50 24.50
CA MET A 10 3.61 -52.12 24.95
C MET A 10 4.00 -51.14 23.83
N GLY A 11 2.99 -50.59 23.15
CA GLY A 11 2.98 -49.14 22.95
C GLY A 11 3.46 -48.56 21.61
N GLN A 12 3.36 -49.27 20.48
CA GLN A 12 3.57 -48.65 19.14
C GLN A 12 2.37 -47.80 18.64
N ALA A 13 1.36 -47.53 19.48
CA ALA A 13 0.15 -46.80 19.09
C ALA A 13 0.12 -45.31 19.52
N ALA A 14 1.20 -44.79 20.14
CA ALA A 14 1.22 -43.42 20.65
C ALA A 14 1.86 -42.39 19.68
N GLU A 15 2.62 -42.84 18.68
CA GLU A 15 3.37 -41.93 17.79
C GLU A 15 2.58 -41.49 16.55
N ASP A 16 1.49 -42.17 16.20
CA ASP A 16 0.66 -41.84 15.01
C ASP A 16 -0.37 -40.72 15.23
N ARG A 17 -0.44 -40.12 16.43
CA ARG A 17 -1.43 -39.08 16.74
C ARG A 17 -0.92 -37.63 16.63
N MET A 18 0.35 -37.41 16.29
CA MET A 18 0.91 -36.05 16.20
C MET A 18 1.04 -35.50 14.77
N ASN A 19 0.82 -36.30 13.71
CA ASN A 19 0.99 -35.83 12.33
C ASN A 19 -0.29 -35.27 11.66
N ASP A 20 -1.47 -35.44 12.24
CA ASP A 20 -2.74 -34.96 11.65
C ASP A 20 -3.04 -33.46 11.90
N ALA A 21 -2.22 -32.77 12.70
CA ALA A 21 -2.48 -31.38 13.07
C ALA A 21 -1.93 -30.32 12.09
N ILE A 22 -1.18 -30.73 11.06
CA ILE A 22 -0.46 -29.79 10.16
C ILE A 22 -1.19 -29.59 8.81
N ASP A 23 -2.18 -30.41 8.45
CA ASP A 23 -2.89 -30.27 7.17
C ASP A 23 -4.05 -29.23 7.20
N GLY A 24 -4.38 -28.70 8.38
CA GLY A 24 -5.49 -27.75 8.56
C GLY A 24 -5.17 -26.26 8.27
N MET A 25 -3.91 -25.91 8.01
CA MET A 25 -3.43 -24.52 7.95
C MET A 25 -3.23 -23.95 6.52
N SER A 26 -3.65 -24.67 5.47
CA SER A 26 -3.55 -24.20 4.07
C SER A 26 -4.81 -23.52 3.53
N LYS A 27 -5.85 -23.32 4.34
CA LYS A 27 -7.03 -22.52 3.96
C LYS A 27 -6.79 -21.01 4.16
N TRP A 28 -5.68 -20.50 3.64
CA TRP A 28 -5.54 -19.07 3.44
C TRP A 28 -6.64 -18.64 2.47
N GLN A 29 -7.55 -17.81 2.98
CA GLN A 29 -8.59 -17.17 2.22
C GLN A 29 -7.96 -16.57 0.97
N LYS A 30 -8.31 -17.10 -0.21
CA LYS A 30 -8.11 -16.39 -1.46
C LYS A 30 -8.89 -15.09 -1.31
N ASP A 31 -8.17 -13.98 -1.24
CA ASP A 31 -8.77 -12.65 -1.32
C ASP A 31 -9.77 -12.63 -2.49
N PRO A 32 -10.96 -12.05 -2.32
CA PRO A 32 -11.89 -11.90 -3.43
C PRO A 32 -11.18 -11.16 -4.57
N PRO A 33 -11.36 -11.58 -5.83
CA PRO A 33 -10.72 -10.93 -6.97
C PRO A 33 -11.06 -9.44 -6.93
N LYS A 34 -10.02 -8.63 -6.78
CA LYS A 34 -10.09 -7.16 -6.74
C LYS A 34 -10.88 -6.70 -7.96
N ALA A 35 -12.05 -6.11 -7.73
CA ALA A 35 -12.91 -5.61 -8.79
C ALA A 35 -12.12 -4.67 -9.72
N THR A 36 -11.84 -5.17 -10.92
CA THR A 36 -11.66 -4.38 -12.15
C THR A 36 -12.93 -3.55 -12.31
N SER A 37 -12.95 -2.22 -12.35
CA SER A 37 -12.26 -1.40 -13.33
C SER A 37 -12.40 0.10 -12.99
N SER A 38 -11.53 0.64 -12.15
CA SER A 38 -11.13 2.04 -12.31
C SER A 38 -9.79 1.98 -13.03
N ARG A 39 -9.81 2.07 -14.37
CA ARG A 39 -8.56 2.13 -15.14
C ARG A 39 -7.70 3.23 -14.53
N PRO A 40 -6.45 2.97 -14.13
CA PRO A 40 -5.58 4.03 -13.65
C PRO A 40 -5.55 5.11 -14.74
N PRO A 41 -5.78 6.39 -14.40
CA PRO A 41 -5.79 7.46 -15.38
C PRO A 41 -4.50 7.38 -16.19
N LYS A 42 -4.64 7.15 -17.50
CA LYS A 42 -3.49 7.01 -18.40
C LYS A 42 -2.84 8.38 -18.54
N ARG A 43 -1.53 8.42 -18.30
CA ARG A 43 -0.67 9.58 -18.56
C ARG A 43 -0.82 9.99 -20.02
N VAL A 44 -1.26 11.22 -20.25
CA VAL A 44 -1.27 11.83 -21.59
C VAL A 44 0.00 12.66 -21.71
N GLU A 45 1.00 12.14 -22.41
CA GLU A 45 2.20 12.92 -22.74
C GLU A 45 1.82 14.04 -23.71
N ARG A 46 1.97 15.29 -23.29
CA ARG A 46 1.78 16.47 -24.14
C ARG A 46 3.14 17.05 -24.49
N PRO A 47 3.66 16.83 -25.72
CA PRO A 47 4.99 17.29 -26.15
C PRO A 47 5.10 18.82 -26.35
N GLY A 48 4.23 19.62 -25.73
CA GLY A 48 4.25 21.08 -25.76
C GLY A 48 3.81 21.72 -24.45
N ALA A 49 3.85 20.96 -23.34
CA ALA A 49 3.61 21.52 -22.02
C ALA A 49 4.79 22.42 -21.65
N GLU A 50 4.72 23.69 -22.05
CA GLU A 50 5.62 24.75 -21.64
C GLU A 50 5.64 24.77 -20.10
N TRP A 51 6.77 24.37 -19.53
CA TRP A 51 6.96 24.12 -18.10
C TRP A 51 7.12 25.45 -17.36
N ASP A 52 6.05 26.24 -17.36
CA ASP A 52 6.07 27.61 -16.89
C ASP A 52 5.34 27.69 -15.54
N ALA A 53 6.10 27.53 -14.45
CA ALA A 53 5.57 27.53 -13.09
C ALA A 53 4.79 28.82 -12.77
N THR A 54 5.13 29.91 -13.45
CA THR A 54 4.47 31.22 -13.37
C THR A 54 3.06 31.25 -13.98
N LYS A 55 2.77 30.34 -14.92
CA LYS A 55 1.44 30.22 -15.56
C LYS A 55 0.49 29.32 -14.78
N TRP A 56 0.97 28.63 -13.74
CA TRP A 56 0.14 27.74 -12.95
C TRP A 56 -0.75 28.52 -11.99
N ARG A 57 -1.98 28.03 -11.79
CA ARG A 57 -2.92 28.66 -10.85
C ARG A 57 -2.30 28.68 -9.46
N THR A 58 -2.54 29.75 -8.72
CA THR A 58 -2.19 29.83 -7.30
C THR A 58 -2.85 28.67 -6.56
N THR A 59 -2.05 27.93 -5.79
CA THR A 59 -2.48 26.77 -5.02
C THR A 59 -3.65 27.15 -4.10
N ARG A 60 -4.71 26.33 -4.05
CA ARG A 60 -5.83 26.57 -3.11
C ARG A 60 -5.50 26.16 -1.67
N TYR A 61 -4.42 25.41 -1.50
CA TYR A 61 -3.96 24.91 -0.21
C TYR A 61 -3.17 25.97 0.55
N THR A 62 -3.46 26.05 1.84
CA THR A 62 -2.73 26.87 2.81
C THR A 62 -1.47 26.16 3.29
N GLN A 63 -0.58 26.87 3.99
CA GLN A 63 0.68 26.31 4.48
C GLN A 63 0.49 25.20 5.52
N GLY A 64 -0.66 25.17 6.20
CA GLY A 64 -0.99 24.13 7.18
C GLY A 64 -1.57 22.85 6.58
N ASP A 65 -1.96 22.86 5.30
CA ASP A 65 -2.62 21.73 4.67
C ASP A 65 -1.63 20.60 4.40
N THR A 66 -1.89 19.44 5.00
CA THR A 66 -1.08 18.24 4.83
C THR A 66 -1.88 17.09 4.23
N CYS A 67 -1.20 16.22 3.52
CA CYS A 67 -1.80 15.02 2.94
C CYS A 67 -0.95 13.80 3.29
N ASN A 68 -1.63 12.67 3.51
CA ASN A 68 -0.93 11.42 3.76
C ASN A 68 -0.38 10.84 2.45
N LYS A 69 0.61 9.95 2.57
CA LYS A 69 1.24 9.26 1.44
C LYS A 69 0.23 8.63 0.46
N THR A 70 -0.79 7.96 0.98
CA THR A 70 -1.78 7.27 0.16
C THR A 70 -2.56 8.25 -0.71
N ARG A 71 -3.01 9.38 -0.13
CA ARG A 71 -3.71 10.44 -0.85
C ARG A 71 -2.79 11.15 -1.84
N ALA A 72 -1.52 11.36 -1.48
CA ALA A 72 -0.50 11.88 -2.38
C ALA A 72 -0.40 11.03 -3.67
N LYS A 73 -0.33 9.71 -3.53
CA LYS A 73 -0.23 8.79 -4.67
C LYS A 73 -1.52 8.70 -5.48
N SER A 74 -2.68 8.59 -4.83
CA SER A 74 -3.95 8.39 -5.54
C SER A 74 -4.47 9.65 -6.22
N PHE A 75 -4.33 10.80 -5.57
CA PHE A 75 -4.90 12.06 -6.06
C PHE A 75 -3.93 12.82 -6.97
N TRP A 76 -2.63 12.82 -6.67
CA TRP A 76 -1.61 13.54 -7.44
C TRP A 76 -0.81 12.66 -8.41
N LEU A 77 -1.15 11.36 -8.49
CA LEU A 77 -0.52 10.37 -9.38
C LEU A 77 1.01 10.35 -9.26
N LEU A 78 1.51 10.55 -8.04
CA LEU A 78 2.93 10.49 -7.71
C LEU A 78 3.34 9.07 -7.31
N THR A 79 4.58 8.73 -7.63
CA THR A 79 5.22 7.49 -7.18
C THR A 79 6.00 7.74 -5.89
N ASP A 80 6.42 6.66 -5.23
CA ASP A 80 7.27 6.76 -4.05
C ASP A 80 8.60 7.49 -4.33
N GLY A 81 9.13 7.39 -5.55
CA GLY A 81 10.33 8.10 -5.97
C GLY A 81 10.12 9.60 -6.08
N ASP A 82 8.94 10.05 -6.54
CA ASP A 82 8.61 11.48 -6.61
C ASP A 82 8.36 12.08 -5.21
N LEU A 83 7.89 11.26 -4.26
CA LEU A 83 7.64 11.66 -2.88
C LEU A 83 8.90 11.60 -2.00
N ALA A 84 9.94 10.89 -2.43
CA ALA A 84 11.19 10.75 -1.69
C ALA A 84 11.92 12.08 -1.40
N PRO A 85 12.03 13.03 -2.34
CA PRO A 85 12.69 14.33 -2.08
C PRO A 85 11.83 15.32 -1.29
N LEU A 86 10.54 15.03 -1.05
CA LEU A 86 9.64 15.95 -0.37
C LEU A 86 9.80 15.88 1.15
N GLU A 87 9.64 17.02 1.82
CA GLU A 87 9.65 17.09 3.28
C GLU A 87 8.38 16.42 3.83
N TRP A 88 8.54 15.56 4.84
CA TRP A 88 7.43 14.91 5.51
C TRP A 88 7.62 14.90 7.01
N ARG A 89 6.50 14.95 7.73
CA ARG A 89 6.44 14.78 9.18
C ARG A 89 5.77 13.46 9.54
N ARG A 90 6.10 12.94 10.72
CA ARG A 90 5.35 11.83 11.31
C ARG A 90 4.10 12.38 11.96
N ALA A 91 2.96 11.77 11.67
CA ALA A 91 1.68 12.05 12.31
C ALA A 91 1.14 10.80 12.97
N MET A 92 0.38 11.02 14.04
CA MET A 92 -0.32 9.97 14.76
C MET A 92 -1.56 9.57 13.95
N ASN A 93 -1.76 8.26 13.77
CA ASN A 93 -3.02 7.78 13.21
C ASN A 93 -4.14 7.84 14.26
N ASN A 94 -5.38 7.61 13.84
CA ASN A 94 -6.55 7.59 14.74
C ASN A 94 -6.43 6.54 15.88
N ALA A 95 -5.54 5.56 15.74
CA ALA A 95 -5.29 4.52 16.72
C ALA A 95 -4.10 4.86 17.66
N GLY A 96 -3.54 6.07 17.59
CA GLY A 96 -2.46 6.51 18.48
C GLY A 96 -1.04 6.11 18.04
N TYR A 97 -0.87 5.57 16.84
CA TYR A 97 0.45 5.16 16.34
C TYR A 97 1.07 6.21 15.42
N ASN A 98 2.34 6.56 15.65
CA ASN A 98 3.12 7.51 14.84
C ASN A 98 3.68 6.88 13.55
N THR A 99 2.80 6.26 12.75
CA THR A 99 3.17 5.50 11.54
C THR A 99 2.86 6.24 10.25
N VAL A 100 2.10 7.34 10.30
CA VAL A 100 1.65 8.05 9.09
C VAL A 100 2.68 9.09 8.68
N LYS A 101 3.06 9.06 7.40
CA LYS A 101 3.83 10.13 6.77
C LYS A 101 2.86 11.17 6.19
N GLU A 102 2.96 12.39 6.68
CA GLU A 102 2.26 13.55 6.16
C GLU A 102 3.21 14.46 5.39
N TYR A 103 2.82 14.77 4.16
CA TYR A 103 3.51 15.67 3.26
C TYR A 103 2.77 16.99 3.20
N ARG A 104 3.49 18.09 2.90
CA ARG A 104 2.84 19.37 2.64
C ARG A 104 2.10 19.31 1.31
N THR A 105 0.80 19.60 1.33
CA THR A 105 -0.05 19.45 0.14
C THR A 105 0.43 20.35 -1.00
N LYS A 106 0.91 21.55 -0.68
CA LYS A 106 1.47 22.51 -1.64
C LYS A 106 2.70 21.96 -2.40
N GLU A 107 3.59 21.26 -1.70
CA GLU A 107 4.79 20.68 -2.29
C GLU A 107 4.46 19.46 -3.15
N VAL A 108 3.54 18.61 -2.67
CA VAL A 108 3.00 17.47 -3.41
C VAL A 108 2.31 17.95 -4.70
N GLU A 109 1.53 19.02 -4.63
CA GLU A 109 0.88 19.63 -5.79
C GLU A 109 1.90 20.17 -6.79
N ALA A 110 2.91 20.92 -6.33
CA ALA A 110 3.96 21.43 -7.20
C ALA A 110 4.77 20.31 -7.87
N ALA A 111 5.12 19.25 -7.14
CA ALA A 111 5.81 18.08 -7.68
C ALA A 111 4.95 17.36 -8.73
N SER A 112 3.66 17.25 -8.47
CA SER A 112 2.68 16.70 -9.40
C SER A 112 2.57 17.54 -10.67
N TRP A 113 2.48 18.86 -10.55
CA TRP A 113 2.43 19.76 -11.70
C TRP A 113 3.74 19.72 -12.51
N GLY A 114 4.89 19.64 -11.86
CA GLY A 114 6.17 19.42 -12.54
C GLY A 114 6.17 18.12 -13.33
N LYS A 115 5.64 17.03 -12.76
CA LYS A 115 5.59 15.73 -13.43
C LYS A 115 4.58 15.67 -14.60
N HIS A 116 3.44 16.32 -14.45
CA HIS A 116 2.30 16.17 -15.37
C HIS A 116 2.08 17.37 -16.29
N GLY A 117 2.92 18.41 -16.22
CA GLY A 117 2.80 19.60 -17.06
C GLY A 117 1.68 20.55 -16.63
N GLY A 118 1.52 20.72 -15.31
CA GLY A 118 0.57 21.66 -14.71
C GLY A 118 -0.81 21.05 -14.36
N PRO A 119 -1.75 21.89 -13.89
CA PRO A 119 -3.04 21.44 -13.36
C PRO A 119 -3.95 20.80 -14.42
N GLY A 120 -3.73 21.08 -15.71
CA GLY A 120 -4.49 20.46 -16.82
C GLY A 120 -4.01 19.05 -17.19
N GLY A 121 -2.81 18.66 -16.75
CA GLY A 121 -2.24 17.33 -16.97
C GLY A 121 -2.82 16.27 -16.04
N LEU A 122 -3.30 16.68 -14.86
CA LEU A 122 -4.11 15.85 -13.99
C LEU A 122 -5.55 15.79 -14.49
N LYS A 123 -5.80 14.93 -15.47
CA LYS A 123 -7.16 14.42 -15.69
C LYS A 123 -7.34 13.21 -14.78
N VAL A 124 -8.00 13.44 -13.64
CA VAL A 124 -8.60 12.34 -12.87
C VAL A 124 -9.67 11.75 -13.77
N ALA A 125 -9.38 10.57 -14.33
CA ALA A 125 -10.28 9.83 -15.21
C ALA A 125 -11.37 9.12 -14.40
#